data_AF-A0A0C1UK55-F1
#
_entry.id   AF-A0A0C1UK55-F1
#
_cell.length_a   1.000
_cell.length_b   1.000
_cell.length_c   1.000
_cell.angle_alpha   90.00
_cell.angle_beta   90.00
_cell.angle_gamma   90.00
#
_symmetry.space_group_name_H-M   'P 1'
#
loop_
_entity.id
_entity.type
_entity.pdbx_description
1 polymer ?
#
loop_
_entity_poly.entity_id
_entity_poly.type
_entity_poly.pdbx_seq_one_letter_code
_entity_poly.pdbx_strand_id
1 'polypeptide(L)'
;MDALRGIAMSLGIVLHGTLSFIPNAWPAEDIRALSDGEGFYDEILSAIHGFRMPLFFLLSGFFTSMVWRRRGAFSLIRQRFKRIVLPLILGCLLIVPSVDWASEKALNDRYDDRDQFYSQDLWGPIIEGQDNVIKRILSYGVSPNIRGDDNWTPLHIAILLNEKLAVQYLLASGADATAKTDLGITPIQFAIWNGDQDIANWVIAAGGSIDLEPVKNWASVDSWGQRPDELNQAISSIRSDDPFSLHHLWFLWFLCWFVFAYILAIGVRNIRNRIFPSLSKFSSLRRGAISAIYLIGLLGVSFLCQLQMSDKGNYRSFGPDTSTSFRIPAHLFLYYLSFFAFGAVLFSATRSKGKLLIDDAYKIWMIPFPALLVLFPFAKQLTGDLGQNWAVISVFQISYTWIMTLGLIGLSQRFLSKKRERVRWFSDSAYWLYLAHITVLILAQSWIRNVELPGPIKLTGLCFVTTVVLLVSYQLFVRYTPIGWLLNGKRKKLRYQKDASLAVN
;
A
#
# COMPACT_ATOMS: atom_id res chain seq x y z
N MET A 1 24.48 -0.73 5.01
CA MET A 1 23.21 -0.95 5.73
C MET A 1 22.38 0.32 5.87
N ASP A 2 22.89 1.39 6.49
CA ASP A 2 22.11 2.66 6.56
C ASP A 2 21.74 3.19 5.17
N ALA A 3 22.69 3.23 4.24
CA ALA A 3 22.44 3.61 2.85
C ALA A 3 21.34 2.77 2.18
N LEU A 4 21.35 1.45 2.40
CA LEU A 4 20.35 0.53 1.85
C LEU A 4 18.95 0.79 2.42
N ARG A 5 18.85 1.10 3.72
CA ARG A 5 17.59 1.56 4.32
C ARG A 5 17.10 2.82 3.62
N GLY A 6 17.98 3.79 3.38
CA GLY A 6 17.64 5.02 2.67
C GLY A 6 17.13 4.78 1.24
N ILE A 7 17.79 3.89 0.50
CA ILE A 7 17.37 3.48 -0.84
C ILE A 7 15.99 2.81 -0.80
N ALA A 8 15.80 1.81 0.07
CA ALA A 8 14.53 1.09 0.20
C ALA A 8 13.36 2.01 0.55
N MET A 9 13.59 3.03 1.39
CA MET A 9 12.57 4.02 1.74
C MET A 9 12.26 4.97 0.57
N SER A 10 13.27 5.32 -0.24
CA SER A 10 13.09 6.22 -1.38
C SER A 10 12.39 5.56 -2.57
N LEU A 11 12.52 4.23 -2.71
CA LEU A 11 11.72 3.45 -3.67
C LEU A 11 10.20 3.59 -3.43
N GLY A 12 9.77 4.03 -2.24
CA GLY A 12 8.37 4.37 -2.01
C GLY A 12 7.86 5.53 -2.86
N ILE A 13 8.68 6.56 -3.08
CA ILE A 13 8.31 7.70 -3.92
C ILE A 13 8.06 7.22 -5.35
N VAL A 14 8.92 6.34 -5.87
CA VAL A 14 8.74 5.74 -7.19
C VAL A 14 7.50 4.88 -7.24
N LEU A 15 7.32 3.97 -6.28
CA LEU A 15 6.16 3.08 -6.21
C LEU A 15 4.84 3.85 -6.19
N HIS A 16 4.70 4.86 -5.32
CA HIS A 16 3.46 5.63 -5.23
C HIS A 16 3.33 6.63 -6.40
N GLY A 17 4.44 7.04 -7.00
CA GLY A 17 4.45 7.90 -8.19
C GLY A 17 3.88 7.17 -9.41
N THR A 18 4.16 5.86 -9.50
CA THR A 18 3.64 4.99 -10.55
C THR A 18 2.13 4.80 -10.47
N LEU A 19 1.52 4.85 -9.27
CA LEU A 19 0.10 4.57 -9.08
C LEU A 19 -0.82 5.54 -9.83
N SER A 20 -0.41 6.79 -10.08
CA SER A 20 -1.20 7.74 -10.88
C SER A 20 -1.35 7.32 -12.35
N PHE A 21 -0.49 6.42 -12.84
CA PHE A 21 -0.52 5.95 -14.22
C PHE A 21 -1.23 4.60 -14.36
N ILE A 22 -1.80 4.06 -13.29
CA ILE A 22 -2.57 2.82 -13.29
C ILE A 22 -4.04 3.18 -13.08
N PRO A 23 -4.97 2.74 -13.95
CA PRO A 23 -6.38 3.05 -13.83
C PRO A 23 -6.96 2.65 -12.47
N ASN A 24 -7.74 3.54 -11.84
CA ASN A 24 -8.46 3.31 -10.58
C ASN A 24 -7.59 2.91 -9.39
N ALA A 25 -6.26 3.01 -9.48
CA ALA A 25 -5.34 2.61 -8.41
C ALA A 25 -4.98 3.75 -7.44
N TRP A 26 -5.32 5.00 -7.77
CA TRP A 26 -4.83 6.17 -7.03
C TRP A 26 -5.81 7.36 -7.07
N PRO A 27 -5.82 8.26 -6.06
CA PRO A 27 -6.70 9.43 -6.06
C PRO A 27 -6.41 10.43 -7.20
N ALA A 28 -5.13 10.69 -7.45
CA ALA A 28 -4.66 11.59 -8.50
C ALA A 28 -4.23 10.80 -9.74
N GLU A 29 -5.16 10.54 -10.66
CA GLU A 29 -4.89 9.77 -11.88
C GLU A 29 -4.50 10.65 -13.06
N ASP A 30 -3.48 10.24 -13.80
CA ASP A 30 -3.01 10.89 -15.01
C ASP A 30 -4.01 10.74 -16.17
N ILE A 31 -4.09 11.73 -17.06
CA ILE A 31 -4.91 11.63 -18.29
C ILE A 31 -4.50 10.44 -19.17
N ARG A 32 -3.23 10.00 -19.06
CA ARG A 32 -2.69 8.86 -19.83
C ARG A 32 -2.88 7.51 -19.15
N ALA A 33 -3.46 7.44 -17.96
CA ALA A 33 -3.60 6.18 -17.23
C ALA A 33 -4.36 5.10 -18.04
N LEU A 34 -5.33 5.51 -18.86
CA LEU A 34 -6.07 4.61 -19.76
C LEU A 34 -5.37 4.36 -21.10
N SER A 35 -4.49 5.28 -21.55
CA SER A 35 -3.88 5.24 -22.89
C SER A 35 -2.50 4.59 -22.93
N ASP A 36 -1.70 4.80 -21.88
CA ASP A 36 -0.38 4.20 -21.72
C ASP A 36 -0.60 2.76 -21.19
N GLY A 37 -0.87 1.82 -22.11
CA GLY A 37 -1.39 0.48 -21.84
C GLY A 37 -0.85 -0.26 -20.60
N GLU A 38 -1.74 -1.05 -20.01
CA GLU A 38 -1.49 -1.95 -18.86
C GLU A 38 -0.20 -2.75 -19.07
N GLY A 39 0.77 -2.60 -18.17
CA GLY A 39 2.05 -3.31 -18.31
C GLY A 39 3.27 -2.58 -17.74
N PHE A 40 3.68 -1.46 -18.32
CA PHE A 40 4.96 -0.81 -17.93
C PHE A 40 4.95 -0.33 -16.47
N TYR A 41 3.87 0.33 -16.06
CA TYR A 41 3.72 0.83 -14.70
C TYR A 41 3.48 -0.31 -13.70
N ASP A 42 2.70 -1.31 -14.08
CA ASP A 42 2.47 -2.51 -13.25
C ASP A 42 3.75 -3.30 -13.01
N GLU A 43 4.66 -3.34 -13.99
CA GLU A 43 5.98 -3.95 -13.83
C GLU A 43 6.85 -3.22 -12.81
N ILE A 44 6.88 -1.88 -12.86
CA ILE A 44 7.60 -1.07 -11.86
C ILE A 44 6.99 -1.29 -10.47
N LEU A 45 5.66 -1.24 -10.37
CA LEU A 45 4.93 -1.45 -9.13
C LEU A 45 5.25 -2.83 -8.55
N SER A 46 5.08 -3.89 -9.33
CA SER A 46 5.31 -5.28 -8.94
C SER A 46 6.76 -5.52 -8.53
N ALA A 47 7.72 -5.00 -9.30
CA ALA A 47 9.14 -5.11 -8.99
C ALA A 47 9.47 -4.49 -7.63
N ILE A 48 9.01 -3.26 -7.36
CA ILE A 48 9.31 -2.59 -6.10
C ILE A 48 8.52 -3.20 -4.94
N HIS A 49 7.23 -3.46 -5.14
CA HIS A 49 6.32 -4.00 -4.12
C HIS A 49 6.79 -5.36 -3.61
N GLY A 50 7.25 -6.25 -4.51
CA GLY A 50 7.64 -7.62 -4.19
C GLY A 50 8.78 -7.79 -3.18
N PHE A 51 9.59 -6.76 -2.89
CA PHE A 51 10.70 -6.88 -1.93
C PHE A 51 10.89 -5.70 -0.97
N ARG A 52 10.35 -4.51 -1.28
CA ARG A 52 10.68 -3.28 -0.52
C ARG A 52 10.38 -3.42 0.98
N MET A 53 9.17 -3.87 1.33
CA MET A 53 8.77 -4.01 2.74
C MET A 53 9.49 -5.17 3.45
N PRO A 54 9.62 -6.37 2.87
CA PRO A 54 10.48 -7.42 3.42
C PRO A 54 11.91 -6.98 3.72
N LEU A 55 12.56 -6.28 2.77
CA LEU A 55 13.89 -5.70 2.96
C LEU A 55 13.91 -4.71 4.13
N PHE A 56 12.91 -3.83 4.22
CA PHE A 56 12.80 -2.86 5.30
C PHE A 56 12.69 -3.53 6.68
N PHE A 57 11.84 -4.55 6.83
CA PHE A 57 11.67 -5.27 8.09
C PHE A 57 12.94 -6.04 8.48
N LEU A 58 13.63 -6.65 7.52
CA LEU A 58 14.92 -7.29 7.75
C LEU A 58 15.97 -6.30 8.29
N LEU A 59 16.11 -5.13 7.65
CA LEU A 59 17.02 -4.09 8.13
C LEU A 59 16.65 -3.61 9.54
N SER A 60 15.34 -3.49 9.83
CA SER A 60 14.84 -3.10 11.14
C SER A 60 15.19 -4.11 12.24
N GLY A 61 15.09 -5.41 11.94
CA GLY A 61 15.55 -6.48 12.82
C GLY A 61 17.06 -6.43 13.08
N PHE A 62 17.84 -6.21 12.03
CA PHE A 62 19.30 -6.06 12.11
C PHE A 62 19.71 -4.91 13.04
N PHE A 63 19.13 -3.71 12.85
CA PHE A 63 19.42 -2.57 13.71
C PHE A 63 18.91 -2.75 15.15
N THR A 64 17.81 -3.48 15.35
CA THR A 64 17.25 -3.76 16.69
C THR A 64 18.18 -4.64 17.50
N SER A 65 18.66 -5.72 16.89
CA SER A 65 19.68 -6.59 17.45
C SER A 65 20.99 -5.82 17.73
N MET A 66 21.40 -4.94 16.82
CA MET A 66 22.59 -4.09 17.00
C MET A 66 22.51 -3.18 18.21
N VAL A 67 21.40 -2.47 18.39
CA VAL A 67 21.24 -1.52 19.48
C VAL A 67 21.21 -2.24 20.82
N TRP A 68 20.48 -3.35 20.91
CA TRP A 68 20.44 -4.16 22.12
C TRP A 68 21.84 -4.65 22.51
N ARG A 69 22.58 -5.26 21.58
CA ARG A 69 23.91 -5.79 21.89
C ARG A 69 24.95 -4.72 22.23
N ARG A 70 24.84 -3.53 21.65
CA ARG A 70 25.81 -2.44 21.87
C ARG A 70 25.46 -1.53 23.07
N ARG A 71 24.18 -1.42 23.44
CA ARG A 71 23.71 -0.41 24.40
C ARG A 71 22.71 -0.93 25.45
N GLY A 72 22.37 -2.21 25.42
CA GLY A 72 21.45 -2.85 26.37
C GLY A 72 19.97 -2.64 26.08
N ALA A 73 19.12 -3.30 26.87
CA ALA A 73 17.66 -3.34 26.68
C ALA A 73 16.98 -1.98 26.93
N PHE A 74 17.39 -1.24 27.97
CA PHE A 74 16.81 0.07 28.28
C PHE A 74 17.03 1.08 27.14
N SER A 75 18.26 1.14 26.61
CA SER A 75 18.58 1.97 25.45
C SER A 75 17.80 1.57 24.20
N LEU A 76 17.55 0.27 24.01
CA LEU A 76 16.72 -0.22 22.91
C LEU A 76 15.30 0.33 23.02
N ILE A 77 14.63 0.13 24.16
CA ILE A 77 13.24 0.58 24.39
C ILE A 77 13.14 2.08 24.14
N ARG A 78 14.00 2.87 24.79
CA ARG A 78 14.00 4.33 24.65
C ARG A 78 14.21 4.78 23.21
N GLN A 79 15.13 4.14 22.49
CA GLN A 79 15.41 4.50 21.09
C GLN A 79 14.26 4.10 20.17
N ARG A 80 13.68 2.91 20.35
CA ARG A 80 12.59 2.40 19.52
C ARG A 80 11.29 3.17 19.76
N PHE A 81 10.99 3.53 20.99
CA PHE A 81 9.88 4.43 21.30
C PHE A 81 9.99 5.75 20.52
N LYS A 82 11.15 6.41 20.58
CA LYS A 82 11.38 7.70 19.88
C LYS A 82 11.35 7.62 18.35
N ARG A 83 11.66 6.45 17.77
CA ARG A 83 11.84 6.28 16.32
C ARG A 83 10.72 5.49 15.63
N ILE A 84 9.82 4.89 16.39
CA ILE A 84 8.74 4.05 15.87
C ILE A 84 7.42 4.51 16.47
N VAL A 85 7.27 4.39 17.80
CA VAL A 85 6.01 4.70 18.49
C VAL A 85 5.63 6.17 18.35
N LEU A 86 6.57 7.08 18.62
CA LEU A 86 6.26 8.51 18.57
C LEU A 86 5.97 9.01 17.14
N PRO A 87 6.75 8.65 16.11
CA PRO A 87 6.38 8.95 14.72
C PRO A 87 5.08 8.31 14.26
N LEU A 88 4.71 7.14 14.77
CA LEU A 88 3.40 6.52 14.50
C LEU A 88 2.28 7.40 15.05
N ILE A 89 2.34 7.80 16.33
CA ILE A 89 1.34 8.67 16.97
C ILE A 89 1.24 10.01 16.22
N LEU A 90 2.37 10.67 15.97
CA LEU A 90 2.40 11.93 15.23
C LEU A 90 1.90 11.78 13.79
N GLY A 91 2.22 10.65 13.15
CA GLY A 91 1.74 10.32 11.82
C GLY A 91 0.22 10.18 11.78
N CYS A 92 -0.38 9.45 12.73
CA CYS A 92 -1.83 9.33 12.82
C CYS A 92 -2.50 10.69 13.06
N LEU A 93 -1.90 11.58 13.85
CA LEU A 93 -2.50 12.89 14.18
C LEU A 93 -2.33 13.96 13.09
N LEU A 94 -1.25 13.90 12.32
CA LEU A 94 -0.87 14.97 11.38
C LEU A 94 -0.82 14.50 9.93
N ILE A 95 -0.22 13.33 9.69
CA ILE A 95 0.06 12.85 8.33
C ILE A 95 -1.17 12.20 7.73
N VAL A 96 -1.88 11.34 8.47
CA VAL A 96 -3.10 10.67 7.97
C VAL A 96 -4.16 11.71 7.54
N PRO A 97 -4.57 12.69 8.38
CA PRO A 97 -5.51 13.71 7.94
C PRO A 97 -5.01 14.53 6.74
N SER A 98 -3.70 14.75 6.62
CA SER A 98 -3.14 15.46 5.47
C SER A 98 -3.23 14.66 4.17
N VAL A 99 -3.07 13.34 4.26
CA VAL A 99 -3.20 12.43 3.11
C VAL A 99 -4.66 12.32 2.71
N ASP A 100 -5.58 12.20 3.68
CA ASP A 100 -7.01 12.13 3.43
C ASP A 100 -7.49 13.39 2.71
N TRP A 101 -7.13 14.56 3.25
CA TRP A 101 -7.42 15.84 2.62
C TRP A 101 -6.84 15.96 1.21
N ALA A 102 -5.58 15.58 1.01
CA ALA A 102 -4.96 15.65 -0.32
C ALA A 102 -5.60 14.68 -1.31
N SER A 103 -6.03 13.51 -0.85
CA SER A 103 -6.72 12.50 -1.65
C SER A 103 -8.12 12.97 -2.04
N GLU A 104 -8.89 13.47 -1.07
CA GLU A 104 -10.22 14.05 -1.30
C GLU A 104 -10.13 15.22 -2.29
N LYS A 105 -9.16 16.12 -2.10
CA LYS A 105 -8.92 17.21 -3.04
C LYS A 105 -8.61 16.70 -4.44
N ALA A 106 -7.69 15.74 -4.59
CA ALA A 106 -7.32 15.21 -5.90
C ALA A 106 -8.48 14.48 -6.58
N LEU A 107 -9.33 13.77 -5.81
CA LEU A 107 -10.56 13.18 -6.32
C LEU A 107 -11.52 14.27 -6.79
N ASN A 108 -11.74 15.31 -6.00
CA ASN A 108 -12.59 16.44 -6.39
C ASN A 108 -12.08 17.12 -7.66
N ASP A 109 -10.78 17.41 -7.77
CA ASP A 109 -10.16 17.94 -8.99
C ASP A 109 -10.36 16.98 -10.18
N ARG A 110 -10.28 15.66 -9.94
CA ARG A 110 -10.54 14.61 -10.95
C ARG A 110 -11.98 14.63 -11.43
N TYR A 111 -12.93 14.85 -10.53
CA TYR A 111 -14.36 14.94 -10.85
C TYR A 111 -14.69 16.26 -11.57
N ASP A 112 -14.12 17.39 -11.15
CA ASP A 112 -14.35 18.71 -11.76
C ASP A 112 -13.85 18.77 -13.22
N ASP A 113 -12.68 18.19 -13.52
CA ASP A 113 -12.21 18.04 -14.90
C ASP A 113 -13.11 17.11 -15.75
N ARG A 114 -13.75 16.10 -15.11
CA ARG A 114 -14.71 15.21 -15.78
C ARG A 114 -16.08 15.88 -15.97
N ASP A 115 -16.43 16.90 -15.18
CA ASP A 115 -17.68 17.65 -15.31
C ASP A 115 -17.78 18.41 -16.66
N GLN A 116 -16.66 18.69 -17.34
CA GLN A 116 -16.69 19.21 -18.72
C GLN A 116 -17.09 18.16 -19.77
N PHE A 117 -16.88 16.87 -19.51
CA PHE A 117 -17.23 15.77 -20.44
C PHE A 117 -18.55 15.08 -20.07
N TYR A 118 -18.93 15.06 -18.79
CA TYR A 118 -20.14 14.41 -18.25
C TYR A 118 -21.34 15.35 -18.06
N SER A 119 -21.33 16.57 -18.62
CA SER A 119 -22.44 17.53 -18.49
C SER A 119 -23.82 17.01 -18.95
N GLN A 120 -23.93 15.78 -19.47
CA GLN A 120 -25.18 15.13 -19.87
C GLN A 120 -25.30 13.62 -19.53
N ASP A 121 -24.34 12.96 -18.87
CA ASP A 121 -24.37 11.49 -18.66
C ASP A 121 -24.66 11.12 -17.19
N LEU A 122 -25.88 10.61 -16.95
CA LEU A 122 -26.33 10.09 -15.64
C LEU A 122 -26.00 8.61 -15.42
N TRP A 123 -25.63 7.86 -16.47
CA TRP A 123 -25.54 6.40 -16.42
C TRP A 123 -24.37 5.89 -15.60
N GLY A 124 -23.15 6.39 -15.89
CA GLY A 124 -21.94 6.01 -15.17
C GLY A 124 -22.02 6.24 -13.66
N PRO A 125 -22.39 7.45 -13.19
CA PRO A 125 -22.52 7.73 -11.76
C PRO A 125 -23.54 6.86 -11.01
N ILE A 126 -24.63 6.45 -11.68
CA ILE A 126 -25.63 5.53 -11.10
C ILE A 126 -25.05 4.11 -10.97
N ILE A 127 -24.33 3.64 -11.99
CA ILE A 127 -23.69 2.31 -11.98
C ILE A 127 -22.60 2.24 -10.89
N GLU A 128 -21.89 3.35 -10.66
CA GLU A 128 -20.80 3.46 -9.69
C GLU A 128 -21.26 3.84 -8.25
N GLY A 129 -22.57 4.07 -8.01
CA GLY A 129 -23.11 4.42 -6.69
C GLY A 129 -22.69 5.81 -6.17
N GLN A 130 -22.44 6.77 -7.07
CA GLN A 130 -21.88 8.09 -6.73
C GLN A 130 -22.97 9.15 -6.45
N ASP A 131 -23.67 9.02 -5.31
CA ASP A 131 -24.80 9.86 -4.92
C ASP A 131 -24.57 11.38 -5.03
N ASN A 132 -23.39 11.84 -4.59
CA ASN A 132 -23.03 13.26 -4.62
C ASN A 132 -22.88 13.81 -6.04
N VAL A 133 -22.51 12.96 -6.99
CA VAL A 133 -22.37 13.29 -8.42
C VAL A 133 -23.73 13.30 -9.09
N ILE A 134 -24.57 12.29 -8.84
CA ILE A 134 -25.95 12.21 -9.35
C ILE A 134 -26.75 13.46 -8.96
N LYS A 135 -26.71 13.82 -7.67
CA LYS A 135 -27.38 15.03 -7.16
C LYS A 135 -26.90 16.31 -7.85
N ARG A 136 -25.60 16.40 -8.14
CA ARG A 136 -24.98 17.56 -8.79
C ARG A 136 -25.37 17.66 -10.27
N ILE A 137 -25.32 16.56 -11.02
CA ILE A 137 -25.71 16.49 -12.43
C ILE A 137 -27.18 16.89 -12.60
N LEU A 138 -28.07 16.38 -11.75
CA LEU A 138 -29.48 16.77 -11.75
C LEU A 138 -29.68 18.24 -11.40
N SER A 139 -28.84 18.81 -10.51
CA SER A 139 -28.89 20.25 -10.19
C SER A 139 -28.46 21.17 -11.33
N TYR A 140 -27.71 20.65 -12.31
CA TYR A 140 -27.37 21.35 -13.55
C TYR A 140 -28.47 21.27 -14.62
N GLY A 141 -29.62 20.66 -14.32
CA GLY A 141 -30.77 20.61 -15.22
C GLY A 141 -30.71 19.50 -16.27
N VAL A 142 -29.83 18.51 -16.10
CA VAL A 142 -29.84 17.30 -16.94
C VAL A 142 -31.15 16.55 -16.72
N SER A 143 -31.80 16.15 -17.81
CA SER A 143 -33.08 15.43 -17.75
C SER A 143 -32.90 14.08 -17.06
N PRO A 144 -33.70 13.74 -16.03
CA PRO A 144 -33.69 12.41 -15.43
C PRO A 144 -34.33 11.34 -16.34
N ASN A 145 -34.89 11.74 -17.47
CA ASN A 145 -35.64 10.90 -18.42
C ASN A 145 -34.87 10.61 -19.71
N ILE A 146 -33.53 10.70 -19.67
CA ILE A 146 -32.71 10.26 -20.80
C ILE A 146 -33.00 8.78 -21.12
N ARG A 147 -32.95 8.43 -22.41
CA ARG A 147 -33.21 7.08 -22.91
C ARG A 147 -31.90 6.44 -23.34
N GLY A 148 -31.59 5.29 -22.76
CA GLY A 148 -30.46 4.44 -23.14
C GLY A 148 -30.89 3.38 -24.15
N ASP A 149 -30.03 2.39 -24.34
CA ASP A 149 -30.36 1.20 -25.14
C ASP A 149 -31.60 0.49 -24.55
N ASP A 150 -32.40 -0.14 -25.41
CA ASP A 150 -33.68 -0.78 -25.08
C ASP A 150 -34.70 0.14 -24.35
N ASN A 151 -34.61 1.45 -24.59
CA ASN A 151 -35.45 2.48 -23.96
C ASN A 151 -35.38 2.54 -22.43
N TRP A 152 -34.28 2.05 -21.84
CA TRP A 152 -34.03 2.18 -20.41
C TRP A 152 -33.96 3.65 -19.98
N THR A 153 -34.35 3.93 -18.75
CA THR A 153 -34.17 5.24 -18.11
C THR A 153 -33.24 5.12 -16.92
N PRO A 154 -32.61 6.22 -16.45
CA PRO A 154 -31.80 6.23 -15.23
C PRO A 154 -32.52 5.61 -14.03
N LEU A 155 -33.84 5.81 -13.94
CA LEU A 155 -34.67 5.23 -12.88
C LEU A 155 -34.73 3.69 -12.96
N HIS A 156 -34.79 3.11 -14.16
CA HIS A 156 -34.77 1.65 -14.33
C HIS A 156 -33.46 1.04 -13.81
N ILE A 157 -32.32 1.65 -14.17
CA ILE A 157 -31.00 1.16 -13.73
C ILE A 157 -30.80 1.37 -12.22
N ALA A 158 -31.16 2.54 -11.68
CA ALA A 158 -31.05 2.80 -10.26
C ALA A 158 -31.89 1.82 -9.42
N ILE A 159 -33.09 1.48 -9.90
CA ILE A 159 -33.92 0.46 -9.25
C ILE A 159 -33.27 -0.91 -9.38
N LEU A 160 -32.85 -1.33 -10.58
CA LEU A 160 -32.22 -2.63 -10.84
C LEU A 160 -31.03 -2.87 -9.90
N LEU A 161 -30.17 -1.87 -9.73
CA LEU A 161 -28.99 -1.90 -8.87
C LEU A 161 -29.29 -1.70 -7.37
N ASN A 162 -30.55 -1.42 -7.01
CA ASN A 162 -31.01 -1.14 -5.65
C ASN A 162 -30.37 0.12 -5.01
N GLU A 163 -30.04 1.12 -5.83
CA GLU A 163 -29.41 2.38 -5.40
C GLU A 163 -30.44 3.37 -4.84
N LYS A 164 -30.79 3.21 -3.56
CA LYS A 164 -31.90 3.96 -2.91
C LYS A 164 -31.78 5.48 -3.02
N LEU A 165 -30.57 6.01 -2.82
CA LEU A 165 -30.34 7.46 -2.86
C LEU A 165 -30.45 8.01 -4.29
N ALA A 166 -29.92 7.29 -5.29
CA ALA A 166 -30.12 7.60 -6.69
C ALA A 166 -31.59 7.61 -7.10
N VAL A 167 -32.38 6.59 -6.67
CA VAL A 167 -33.83 6.54 -6.91
C VAL A 167 -34.52 7.78 -6.34
N GLN A 168 -34.21 8.16 -5.11
CA GLN A 168 -34.80 9.35 -4.49
C GLN A 168 -34.44 10.63 -5.25
N TYR A 169 -33.17 10.81 -5.65
CA TYR A 169 -32.75 12.00 -6.39
C TYR A 169 -33.40 12.08 -7.78
N LEU A 170 -33.50 10.96 -8.49
CA LEU A 170 -34.13 10.89 -9.80
C LEU A 170 -35.63 11.21 -9.73
N LEU A 171 -36.36 10.59 -8.79
CA LEU A 171 -37.78 10.86 -8.58
C LEU A 171 -38.03 12.31 -8.14
N ALA A 172 -37.22 12.84 -7.22
CA ALA A 172 -37.30 14.23 -6.80
C ALA A 172 -37.01 15.23 -7.93
N SER A 173 -36.26 14.80 -8.95
CA SER A 173 -35.92 15.60 -10.13
C SER A 173 -36.90 15.42 -11.30
N GLY A 174 -37.98 14.64 -11.11
CA GLY A 174 -39.03 14.44 -12.12
C GLY A 174 -38.83 13.24 -13.06
N ALA A 175 -38.16 12.19 -12.60
CA ALA A 175 -38.09 10.93 -13.35
C ALA A 175 -39.49 10.33 -13.59
N ASP A 176 -39.74 9.87 -14.81
CA ASP A 176 -40.99 9.26 -15.25
C ASP A 176 -41.12 7.83 -14.68
N ALA A 177 -41.92 7.71 -13.64
CA ALA A 177 -42.23 6.44 -12.97
C ALA A 177 -43.09 5.48 -13.83
N THR A 178 -43.59 5.93 -14.98
CA THR A 178 -44.43 5.15 -15.90
C THR A 178 -43.70 4.73 -17.19
N ALA A 179 -42.43 5.14 -17.33
CA ALA A 179 -41.62 4.85 -18.51
C ALA A 179 -41.56 3.33 -18.78
N LYS A 180 -41.72 2.92 -20.04
CA LYS A 180 -41.56 1.52 -20.45
C LYS A 180 -40.22 1.33 -21.17
N THR A 181 -39.55 0.20 -20.93
CA THR A 181 -38.47 -0.31 -21.79
C THR A 181 -39.06 -0.91 -23.07
N ASP A 182 -38.21 -1.31 -24.02
CA ASP A 182 -38.65 -1.99 -25.25
C ASP A 182 -39.32 -3.35 -25.00
N LEU A 183 -39.06 -3.95 -23.84
CA LEU A 183 -39.73 -5.15 -23.35
C LEU A 183 -41.07 -4.84 -22.65
N GLY A 184 -41.48 -3.58 -22.61
CA GLY A 184 -42.69 -3.11 -21.94
C GLY A 184 -42.58 -3.06 -20.41
N ILE A 185 -41.37 -3.21 -19.86
CA ILE A 185 -41.14 -3.28 -18.40
C ILE A 185 -41.12 -1.86 -17.83
N THR A 186 -41.80 -1.68 -16.70
CA THR A 186 -41.90 -0.41 -15.96
C THR A 186 -40.99 -0.39 -14.72
N PRO A 187 -40.66 0.80 -14.17
CA PRO A 187 -39.88 0.93 -12.93
C PRO A 187 -40.49 0.16 -11.76
N ILE A 188 -41.83 0.14 -11.64
CA ILE A 188 -42.53 -0.57 -10.57
C ILE A 188 -42.37 -2.10 -10.69
N GLN A 189 -42.32 -2.64 -11.91
CA GLN A 189 -42.09 -4.07 -12.12
C GLN A 189 -40.66 -4.48 -11.71
N PHE A 190 -39.66 -3.63 -11.95
CA PHE A 190 -38.31 -3.84 -11.42
C PHE A 190 -38.26 -3.73 -9.89
N ALA A 191 -38.96 -2.76 -9.30
CA ALA A 191 -39.01 -2.62 -7.85
C ALA A 191 -39.66 -3.84 -7.17
N ILE A 192 -40.71 -4.40 -7.78
CA ILE A 192 -41.35 -5.64 -7.32
C ILE A 192 -40.40 -6.83 -7.48
N TRP A 193 -39.66 -6.93 -8.59
CA TRP A 193 -38.67 -7.99 -8.80
C TRP A 193 -37.54 -7.95 -7.77
N ASN A 194 -37.05 -6.75 -7.43
CA ASN A 194 -36.03 -6.57 -6.39
C ASN A 194 -36.55 -6.81 -4.97
N GLY A 195 -37.87 -6.81 -4.76
CA GLY A 195 -38.49 -7.05 -3.46
C GLY A 195 -38.28 -5.93 -2.43
N ASP A 196 -37.78 -4.76 -2.84
CA ASP A 196 -37.55 -3.62 -1.95
C ASP A 196 -38.83 -2.76 -1.85
N GLN A 197 -39.50 -2.88 -0.70
CA GLN A 197 -40.76 -2.19 -0.43
C GLN A 197 -40.62 -0.66 -0.42
N ASP A 198 -39.46 -0.13 -0.01
CA ASP A 198 -39.26 1.33 0.05
C ASP A 198 -39.23 1.91 -1.36
N ILE A 199 -38.47 1.27 -2.26
CA ILE A 199 -38.38 1.67 -3.67
C ILE A 199 -39.73 1.55 -4.37
N ALA A 200 -40.45 0.45 -4.15
CA ALA A 200 -41.79 0.26 -4.71
C ALA A 200 -42.75 1.38 -4.24
N ASN A 201 -42.71 1.72 -2.96
CA ASN A 201 -43.52 2.80 -2.40
C ASN A 201 -43.14 4.17 -3.00
N TRP A 202 -41.85 4.47 -3.19
CA TRP A 202 -41.40 5.72 -3.80
C TRP A 202 -41.84 5.84 -5.27
N VAL A 203 -41.74 4.75 -6.04
CA VAL A 203 -42.16 4.72 -7.44
C VAL A 203 -43.69 4.89 -7.57
N ILE A 204 -44.48 4.25 -6.70
CA ILE A 204 -45.93 4.43 -6.65
C ILE A 204 -46.28 5.88 -6.27
N ALA A 205 -45.60 6.44 -5.27
CA ALA A 205 -45.80 7.83 -4.85
C ALA A 205 -45.47 8.83 -5.96
N ALA A 206 -44.56 8.48 -6.87
CA ALA A 206 -44.20 9.25 -8.04
C ALA A 206 -45.12 9.00 -9.26
N GLY A 207 -46.24 8.27 -9.10
CA GLY A 207 -47.25 8.06 -10.14
C GLY A 207 -47.11 6.76 -10.94
N GLY A 208 -46.19 5.86 -10.56
CA GLY A 208 -46.10 4.52 -11.15
C GLY A 208 -47.33 3.68 -10.85
N SER A 209 -48.08 3.28 -11.88
CA SER A 209 -49.23 2.38 -11.75
C SER A 209 -48.82 0.92 -11.96
N ILE A 210 -49.37 0.03 -11.13
CA ILE A 210 -49.25 -1.43 -11.32
C ILE A 210 -50.20 -1.82 -12.46
N ASP A 211 -49.77 -1.61 -13.71
CA ASP A 211 -50.49 -2.09 -14.90
C ASP A 211 -49.86 -3.42 -15.32
N LEU A 212 -50.47 -4.53 -14.88
CA LEU A 212 -49.98 -5.88 -15.14
C LEU A 212 -50.43 -6.35 -16.53
N GLU A 213 -49.97 -5.68 -17.59
CA GLU A 213 -49.99 -6.35 -18.89
C GLU A 213 -48.93 -7.47 -18.89
N PRO A 214 -49.29 -8.70 -19.31
CA PRO A 214 -48.38 -9.83 -19.29
C PRO A 214 -47.20 -9.58 -20.24
N VAL A 215 -46.00 -9.49 -19.66
CA VAL A 215 -44.73 -9.38 -20.38
C VAL A 215 -44.61 -10.56 -21.36
N LYS A 216 -44.49 -10.27 -22.66
CA LYS A 216 -44.60 -11.27 -23.74
C LYS A 216 -43.45 -12.27 -23.84
N ASN A 217 -42.45 -12.22 -22.95
CA ASN A 217 -41.42 -13.23 -22.85
C ASN A 217 -40.62 -13.04 -21.54
N TRP A 218 -40.98 -13.77 -20.49
CA TRP A 218 -40.28 -13.72 -19.19
C TRP A 218 -39.10 -14.70 -19.11
N ALA A 219 -38.92 -15.56 -20.11
CA ALA A 219 -37.95 -16.66 -20.11
C ALA A 219 -36.49 -16.26 -20.40
N SER A 220 -36.19 -14.97 -20.61
CA SER A 220 -34.81 -14.47 -20.87
C SER A 220 -34.17 -13.72 -19.70
N VAL A 221 -34.84 -13.63 -18.54
CA VAL A 221 -34.39 -12.85 -17.37
C VAL A 221 -33.65 -13.70 -16.31
N ASP A 222 -33.71 -15.04 -16.41
CA ASP A 222 -33.01 -15.96 -15.50
C ASP A 222 -31.46 -15.89 -15.58
N SER A 223 -30.88 -15.17 -16.55
CA SER A 223 -29.41 -15.00 -16.67
C SER A 223 -28.82 -13.89 -15.79
N TRP A 224 -29.63 -13.09 -15.10
CA TRP A 224 -29.16 -11.94 -14.30
C TRP A 224 -29.12 -12.24 -12.78
N GLY A 225 -29.38 -13.49 -12.39
CA GLY A 225 -29.49 -13.95 -11.00
C GLY A 225 -28.28 -14.71 -10.45
N GLN A 226 -27.07 -14.18 -10.58
CA GLN A 226 -25.89 -14.56 -9.77
C GLN A 226 -25.10 -13.26 -9.53
N ARG A 227 -24.70 -12.78 -8.34
CA ARG A 227 -24.36 -13.42 -7.05
C ARG A 227 -24.59 -12.42 -5.89
N PRO A 228 -25.52 -12.66 -4.95
CA PRO A 228 -25.65 -11.88 -3.72
C PRO A 228 -24.36 -11.86 -2.88
N ASP A 229 -23.53 -12.89 -3.01
CA ASP A 229 -22.28 -13.04 -2.26
C ASP A 229 -21.19 -12.06 -2.71
N GLU A 230 -21.15 -11.69 -4.01
CA GLU A 230 -20.20 -10.71 -4.55
C GLU A 230 -20.60 -9.27 -4.20
N LEU A 231 -21.91 -8.97 -4.20
CA LEU A 231 -22.43 -7.69 -3.73
C LEU A 231 -22.24 -7.54 -2.21
N ASN A 232 -22.43 -8.60 -1.42
CA ASN A 232 -22.10 -8.60 0.00
C ASN A 232 -20.58 -8.53 0.26
N GLN A 233 -19.74 -9.06 -0.64
CA GLN A 233 -18.28 -8.87 -0.60
C GLN A 233 -17.86 -7.45 -0.96
N ALA A 234 -18.49 -6.83 -1.96
CA ALA A 234 -18.27 -5.45 -2.36
C ALA A 234 -18.79 -4.46 -1.30
N ILE A 235 -19.97 -4.71 -0.72
CA ILE A 235 -20.51 -3.93 0.39
C ILE A 235 -19.66 -4.13 1.65
N SER A 236 -19.14 -5.33 1.94
CA SER A 236 -18.24 -5.52 3.09
C SER A 236 -16.83 -4.93 2.89
N SER A 237 -16.36 -4.79 1.65
CA SER A 237 -15.13 -4.07 1.35
C SER A 237 -15.32 -2.55 1.45
N ILE A 238 -16.47 -2.02 1.01
CA ILE A 238 -16.86 -0.60 1.15
C ILE A 238 -17.16 -0.25 2.62
N ARG A 239 -17.80 -1.14 3.37
CA ARG A 239 -18.22 -0.95 4.77
C ARG A 239 -17.14 -1.34 5.78
N SER A 240 -15.92 -1.65 5.33
CA SER A 240 -14.75 -1.67 6.21
C SER A 240 -14.31 -0.24 6.52
N ASP A 241 -15.23 0.54 7.09
CA ASP A 241 -14.92 1.68 7.94
C ASP A 241 -14.13 1.11 9.14
N ASP A 242 -12.84 0.82 8.94
CA ASP A 242 -11.89 0.83 10.03
C ASP A 242 -11.65 2.33 10.28
N PRO A 243 -12.27 2.96 11.30
CA PRO A 243 -12.10 4.39 11.58
C PRO A 243 -10.63 4.75 11.89
N PHE A 244 -9.74 3.77 11.92
CA PHE A 244 -8.31 3.88 12.16
C PHE A 244 -7.46 3.23 11.06
N SER A 245 -7.81 3.40 9.77
CA SER A 245 -6.89 3.06 8.67
C SER A 245 -5.54 3.75 8.90
N LEU A 246 -4.47 2.95 8.99
CA LEU A 246 -3.12 3.49 9.22
C LEU A 246 -2.48 4.04 7.94
N HIS A 247 -3.17 4.04 6.79
CA HIS A 247 -2.63 4.38 5.47
C HIS A 247 -1.23 3.79 5.27
N HIS A 248 -0.25 4.59 4.86
CA HIS A 248 1.14 4.16 4.68
C HIS A 248 1.91 3.97 5.99
N LEU A 249 1.34 4.22 7.18
CA LEU A 249 1.99 4.08 8.49
C LEU A 249 1.93 2.67 9.08
N TRP A 250 1.21 1.75 8.45
CA TRP A 250 0.99 0.38 8.93
C TRP A 250 2.28 -0.36 9.32
N PHE A 251 3.37 -0.15 8.59
CA PHE A 251 4.65 -0.80 8.87
C PHE A 251 5.25 -0.38 10.23
N LEU A 252 4.99 0.84 10.72
CA LEU A 252 5.40 1.29 12.06
C LEU A 252 4.62 0.53 13.13
N TRP A 253 3.34 0.24 12.88
CA TRP A 253 2.52 -0.57 13.77
C TRP A 253 3.03 -2.02 13.86
N PHE A 254 3.38 -2.64 12.73
CA PHE A 254 4.06 -3.94 12.71
C PHE A 254 5.38 -3.89 13.49
N LEU A 255 6.18 -2.83 13.30
CA LEU A 255 7.43 -2.67 14.04
C LEU A 255 7.26 -2.54 15.55
N CYS A 256 6.18 -1.91 16.03
CA CYS A 256 5.87 -1.87 17.46
C CYS A 256 5.76 -3.29 18.02
N TRP A 257 4.99 -4.15 17.35
CA TRP A 257 4.83 -5.55 17.74
C TRP A 257 6.10 -6.38 17.58
N PHE A 258 6.88 -6.17 16.51
CA PHE A 258 8.12 -6.93 16.31
C PHE A 258 9.20 -6.58 17.33
N VAL A 259 9.32 -5.30 17.69
CA VAL A 259 10.22 -4.87 18.75
C VAL A 259 9.76 -5.43 20.10
N PHE A 260 8.45 -5.42 20.36
CA PHE A 260 7.88 -6.04 21.56
C PHE A 260 8.19 -7.54 21.63
N ALA A 261 7.91 -8.29 20.56
CA ALA A 261 8.22 -9.72 20.44
C ALA A 261 9.72 -10.00 20.63
N TYR A 262 10.59 -9.15 20.09
CA TYR A 262 12.03 -9.27 20.25
C TYR A 262 12.49 -9.06 21.71
N ILE A 263 11.94 -8.05 22.39
CA ILE A 263 12.23 -7.79 23.81
C ILE A 263 11.73 -8.96 24.67
N LEU A 264 10.52 -9.46 24.40
CA LEU A 264 9.96 -10.63 25.07
C LEU A 264 10.87 -11.86 24.89
N ALA A 265 11.33 -12.12 23.66
CA ALA A 265 12.25 -13.22 23.37
C ALA A 265 13.58 -13.10 24.14
N ILE A 266 14.12 -11.88 24.30
CA ILE A 266 15.30 -11.64 25.14
C ILE A 266 14.98 -11.93 26.62
N GLY A 267 13.83 -11.47 27.11
CA GLY A 267 13.36 -11.72 28.47
C GLY A 267 13.26 -13.22 28.78
N VAL A 268 12.55 -13.97 27.94
CA VAL A 268 12.41 -15.43 28.04
C VAL A 268 13.78 -16.12 28.01
N ARG A 269 14.67 -15.71 27.10
CA ARG A 269 16.04 -16.25 27.05
C ARG A 269 16.82 -16.01 28.34
N ASN A 270 16.70 -14.82 28.92
CA ASN A 270 17.40 -14.48 30.17
C ASN A 270 16.85 -15.28 31.36
N ILE A 271 15.52 -15.44 31.45
CA ILE A 271 14.87 -16.27 32.47
C ILE A 271 15.30 -17.72 32.31
N ARG A 272 15.22 -18.29 31.11
CA ARG A 272 15.68 -19.65 30.81
C ARG A 272 17.14 -19.86 31.20
N ASN A 273 18.01 -18.91 30.89
CA ASN A 273 19.43 -19.01 31.23
C ASN A 273 19.70 -18.90 32.74
N ARG A 274 18.84 -18.21 33.51
CA ARG A 274 18.88 -18.20 34.98
C ARG A 274 18.42 -19.53 35.57
N ILE A 275 17.35 -20.11 35.03
CA ILE A 275 16.77 -21.37 35.53
C ILE A 275 17.64 -22.58 35.13
N PHE A 276 18.19 -22.59 33.92
CA PHE A 276 18.99 -23.69 33.39
C PHE A 276 20.37 -23.23 32.88
N PRO A 277 21.35 -23.04 33.77
CA PRO A 277 22.69 -22.58 33.40
C PRO A 277 23.43 -23.54 32.45
N SER A 278 23.17 -24.85 32.57
CA SER A 278 23.75 -25.91 31.71
C SER A 278 23.46 -25.70 30.22
N LEU A 279 22.22 -25.32 29.87
CA LEU A 279 21.79 -25.03 28.49
C LEU A 279 22.52 -23.82 27.87
N SER A 280 23.04 -22.91 28.70
CA SER A 280 23.77 -21.73 28.22
C SER A 280 25.16 -22.08 27.66
N LYS A 281 25.86 -23.04 28.28
CA LYS A 281 27.20 -23.51 27.83
C LYS A 281 27.11 -24.22 26.48
N PHE A 282 26.09 -25.07 26.31
CA PHE A 282 25.81 -25.79 25.05
C PHE A 282 25.53 -24.84 23.87
N SER A 283 24.96 -23.66 24.15
CA SER A 283 24.60 -22.67 23.14
C SER A 283 25.78 -21.90 22.54
N SER A 284 26.97 -21.93 23.15
CA SER A 284 28.10 -21.07 22.74
C SER A 284 28.98 -21.66 21.63
N LEU A 285 29.07 -23.00 21.55
CA LEU A 285 29.96 -23.75 20.66
C LEU A 285 29.30 -24.10 19.30
N ARG A 286 27.97 -24.25 19.25
CA ARG A 286 27.19 -24.55 18.02
C ARG A 286 26.50 -23.33 17.38
N ARG A 287 26.85 -22.09 17.77
CA ARG A 287 26.16 -20.86 17.33
C ARG A 287 26.04 -20.71 15.82
N GLY A 288 27.04 -21.15 15.05
CA GLY A 288 27.01 -21.06 13.58
C GLY A 288 25.96 -21.97 12.93
N ALA A 289 26.04 -23.28 13.19
CA ALA A 289 25.13 -24.27 12.62
C ALA A 289 23.67 -24.05 13.08
N ILE A 290 23.48 -23.73 14.37
CA ILE A 290 22.15 -23.41 14.91
C ILE A 290 21.58 -22.16 14.23
N SER A 291 22.39 -21.12 14.04
CA SER A 291 21.93 -19.92 13.33
C SER A 291 21.57 -20.22 11.87
N ALA A 292 22.31 -21.09 11.19
CA ALA A 292 21.98 -21.51 9.82
C ALA A 292 20.63 -22.25 9.74
N ILE A 293 20.38 -23.19 10.68
CA ILE A 293 19.09 -23.90 10.77
C ILE A 293 17.94 -22.92 11.03
N TYR A 294 18.14 -21.95 11.94
CA TYR A 294 17.14 -20.91 12.18
C TYR A 294 16.87 -20.07 10.93
N LEU A 295 17.91 -19.67 10.18
CA LEU A 295 17.73 -18.89 8.96
C LEU A 295 16.96 -19.68 7.89
N ILE A 296 17.25 -20.98 7.73
CA ILE A 296 16.51 -21.86 6.81
C ILE A 296 15.05 -22.02 7.28
N GLY A 297 14.83 -22.20 8.58
CA GLY A 297 13.48 -22.27 9.15
C GLY A 297 12.66 -21.00 8.88
N LEU A 298 13.29 -19.82 8.96
CA LEU A 298 12.62 -18.55 8.65
C LEU A 298 12.25 -18.42 7.16
N LEU A 299 13.07 -18.96 6.24
CA LEU A 299 12.68 -19.07 4.83
C LEU A 299 11.41 -19.93 4.69
N GLY A 300 11.37 -21.09 5.36
CA GLY A 300 10.20 -21.97 5.36
C GLY A 300 8.94 -21.30 5.91
N VAL A 301 9.05 -20.57 7.03
CA VAL A 301 7.92 -19.79 7.59
C VAL A 301 7.42 -18.75 6.59
N SER A 302 8.33 -18.01 5.93
CA SER A 302 7.93 -17.02 4.94
C SER A 302 7.18 -17.64 3.76
N PHE A 303 7.57 -18.83 3.32
CA PHE A 303 6.87 -19.57 2.27
C PHE A 303 5.48 -20.04 2.71
N LEU A 304 5.34 -20.63 3.90
CA LEU A 304 4.04 -21.08 4.42
C LEU A 304 3.05 -19.91 4.58
N CYS A 305 3.56 -18.72 4.91
CA CYS A 305 2.73 -17.52 4.98
C CYS A 305 2.39 -16.96 3.59
N GLN A 306 3.30 -17.04 2.61
CA GLN A 306 3.05 -16.63 1.23
C GLN A 306 1.89 -17.44 0.61
N LEU A 307 1.78 -18.73 0.92
CA LEU A 307 0.67 -19.57 0.46
C LEU A 307 -0.71 -19.06 0.88
N GLN A 308 -0.80 -18.25 1.94
CA GLN A 308 -2.06 -17.69 2.43
C GLN A 308 -2.37 -16.31 1.85
N MET A 309 -1.45 -15.71 1.09
CA MET A 309 -1.63 -14.39 0.50
C MET A 309 -2.57 -14.42 -0.70
N SER A 310 -3.05 -13.23 -1.06
CA SER A 310 -4.00 -12.96 -2.14
C SER A 310 -5.25 -13.84 -2.06
N ASP A 311 -5.74 -14.01 -0.82
CA ASP A 311 -6.81 -14.94 -0.46
C ASP A 311 -6.58 -16.35 -1.03
N LYS A 312 -5.42 -16.93 -0.70
CA LYS A 312 -4.96 -18.25 -1.18
C LYS A 312 -4.89 -18.35 -2.72
N GLY A 313 -4.65 -17.22 -3.39
CA GLY A 313 -4.52 -17.12 -4.85
C GLY A 313 -5.81 -16.81 -5.60
N ASN A 314 -6.90 -16.48 -4.89
CA ASN A 314 -8.14 -15.99 -5.53
C ASN A 314 -7.92 -14.65 -6.23
N TYR A 315 -7.03 -13.80 -5.71
CA TYR A 315 -6.62 -12.56 -6.34
C TYR A 315 -5.23 -12.70 -6.94
N ARG A 316 -5.03 -12.21 -8.17
CA ARG A 316 -3.73 -12.26 -8.85
C ARG A 316 -2.92 -11.01 -8.54
N SER A 317 -2.26 -10.99 -7.38
CA SER A 317 -1.33 -9.92 -6.99
C SER A 317 0.10 -10.43 -6.91
N PHE A 318 1.06 -9.63 -7.38
CA PHE A 318 2.47 -9.95 -7.30
C PHE A 318 3.11 -9.33 -6.06
N GLY A 319 3.65 -10.17 -5.18
CA GLY A 319 4.37 -9.74 -3.99
C GLY A 319 3.57 -9.98 -2.72
N PRO A 320 4.07 -9.52 -1.57
CA PRO A 320 3.43 -9.79 -0.29
C PRO A 320 2.28 -8.82 -0.01
N ASP A 321 1.14 -9.37 0.39
CA ASP A 321 0.00 -8.58 0.85
C ASP A 321 0.38 -7.60 1.98
N THR A 322 -0.37 -6.51 2.07
CA THR A 322 -0.22 -5.50 3.12
C THR A 322 -1.56 -5.26 3.79
N SER A 323 -1.54 -4.86 5.06
CA SER A 323 -2.74 -4.54 5.83
C SER A 323 -2.53 -3.19 6.49
N THR A 324 -3.39 -2.24 6.17
CA THR A 324 -3.47 -0.92 6.79
C THR A 324 -4.38 -0.90 8.03
N SER A 325 -5.10 -2.00 8.25
CA SER A 325 -6.01 -2.18 9.38
C SER A 325 -5.28 -2.20 10.71
N PHE A 326 -5.98 -1.79 11.77
CA PHE A 326 -5.42 -1.86 13.11
C PHE A 326 -5.15 -3.31 13.56
N ARG A 327 -6.02 -4.25 13.16
CA ARG A 327 -5.87 -5.68 13.43
C ARG A 327 -5.02 -6.36 12.36
N ILE A 328 -3.90 -6.93 12.76
CA ILE A 328 -2.96 -7.59 11.83
C ILE A 328 -3.36 -9.07 11.61
N PRO A 329 -3.59 -9.51 10.36
CA PRO A 329 -3.76 -10.93 10.04
C PRO A 329 -2.52 -11.76 10.42
N ALA A 330 -2.74 -12.96 10.97
CA ALA A 330 -1.66 -13.78 11.52
C ALA A 330 -0.59 -14.17 10.48
N HIS A 331 -1.00 -14.51 9.25
CA HIS A 331 -0.06 -14.89 8.19
C HIS A 331 0.83 -13.70 7.76
N LEU A 332 0.26 -12.48 7.66
CA LEU A 332 1.05 -11.27 7.38
C LEU A 332 2.01 -10.94 8.52
N PHE A 333 1.53 -11.06 9.77
CA PHE A 333 2.36 -10.85 10.95
C PHE A 333 3.59 -11.77 10.94
N LEU A 334 3.36 -13.08 10.77
CA LEU A 334 4.43 -14.09 10.76
C LEU A 334 5.36 -13.95 9.55
N TYR A 335 4.82 -13.62 8.38
CA TYR A 335 5.60 -13.35 7.18
C TYR A 335 6.62 -12.25 7.43
N TYR A 336 6.19 -11.05 7.80
CA TYR A 336 7.10 -9.92 8.02
C TYR A 336 7.96 -10.10 9.29
N LEU A 337 7.46 -10.78 10.31
CA LEU A 337 8.25 -11.16 11.49
C LEU A 337 9.41 -12.07 11.10
N SER A 338 9.24 -12.95 10.10
CA SER A 338 10.31 -13.84 9.64
C SER A 338 11.50 -13.06 9.08
N PHE A 339 11.24 -12.03 8.25
CA PHE A 339 12.27 -11.13 7.73
C PHE A 339 12.93 -10.33 8.85
N PHE A 340 12.14 -9.78 9.78
CA PHE A 340 12.67 -9.08 10.95
C PHE A 340 13.58 -10.00 11.80
N ALA A 341 13.13 -11.21 12.10
CA ALA A 341 13.89 -12.20 12.86
C ALA A 341 15.17 -12.59 12.11
N PHE A 342 15.10 -12.76 10.79
CA PHE A 342 16.25 -13.06 9.94
C PHE A 342 17.32 -11.97 10.09
N GLY A 343 16.93 -10.70 9.98
CA GLY A 343 17.84 -9.57 10.20
C GLY A 343 18.43 -9.54 11.61
N ALA A 344 17.63 -9.85 12.62
CA ALA A 344 18.09 -9.89 14.01
C ALA A 344 19.11 -11.01 14.28
N VAL A 345 18.89 -12.19 13.68
CA VAL A 345 19.81 -13.33 13.70
C VAL A 345 21.08 -13.00 12.92
N LEU A 346 20.95 -12.37 11.75
CA LEU A 346 22.09 -11.99 10.90
C LEU A 346 23.12 -11.12 11.64
N PHE A 347 22.68 -10.16 12.46
CA PHE A 347 23.58 -9.39 13.33
C PHE A 347 24.13 -10.21 14.50
N SER A 348 23.33 -11.14 15.02
CA SER A 348 23.64 -11.93 16.22
C SER A 348 24.59 -13.10 15.96
N ALA A 349 24.66 -13.56 14.72
CA ALA A 349 25.41 -14.73 14.33
C ALA A 349 26.86 -14.33 13.99
N THR A 350 27.77 -14.65 14.91
CA THR A 350 29.22 -14.44 14.76
C THR A 350 29.89 -15.73 14.33
N ARG A 351 30.74 -15.68 13.29
CA ARG A 351 31.61 -16.81 12.94
C ARG A 351 32.74 -16.95 13.98
N SER A 352 33.30 -18.14 14.12
CA SER A 352 34.55 -18.36 14.88
C SER A 352 35.60 -17.33 14.42
N LYS A 353 36.20 -16.59 15.37
CA LYS A 353 37.07 -15.39 15.18
C LYS A 353 36.41 -14.00 15.10
N GLY A 354 35.16 -13.83 15.52
CA GLY A 354 34.60 -12.48 15.80
C GLY A 354 34.18 -11.65 14.59
N LYS A 355 34.33 -12.18 13.36
CA LYS A 355 33.71 -11.60 12.14
C LYS A 355 32.21 -11.89 12.11
N LEU A 356 31.42 -10.90 11.69
CA LEU A 356 29.96 -11.06 11.55
C LEU A 356 29.69 -11.93 10.32
N LEU A 357 28.63 -12.75 10.35
CA LEU A 357 28.21 -13.54 9.19
C LEU A 357 28.00 -12.69 7.93
N ILE A 358 27.63 -11.43 8.12
CA ILE A 358 27.40 -10.47 7.04
C ILE A 358 28.69 -10.07 6.29
N ASP A 359 29.86 -10.14 6.91
CA ASP A 359 31.11 -9.54 6.38
C ASP A 359 31.62 -10.26 5.12
N ASP A 360 31.38 -11.57 4.98
CA ASP A 360 31.74 -12.37 3.80
C ASP A 360 30.50 -12.79 2.97
N ALA A 361 29.29 -12.60 3.50
CA ALA A 361 28.05 -13.07 2.85
C ALA A 361 27.67 -12.29 1.59
N TYR A 362 28.22 -11.09 1.39
CA TYR A 362 27.92 -10.30 0.18
C TYR A 362 28.31 -11.03 -1.11
N LYS A 363 29.40 -11.82 -1.11
CA LYS A 363 29.80 -12.61 -2.30
C LYS A 363 28.78 -13.69 -2.61
N ILE A 364 28.28 -14.36 -1.59
CA ILE A 364 27.26 -15.41 -1.71
C ILE A 364 25.96 -14.81 -2.25
N TRP A 365 25.55 -13.65 -1.73
CA TRP A 365 24.30 -13.02 -2.13
C TRP A 365 24.33 -12.35 -3.50
N MET A 366 25.52 -12.02 -4.01
CA MET A 366 25.67 -11.50 -5.37
C MET A 366 25.57 -12.58 -6.44
N ILE A 367 25.87 -13.85 -6.14
CA ILE A 367 25.79 -14.95 -7.11
C ILE A 367 24.38 -15.15 -7.68
N PRO A 368 23.30 -15.21 -6.87
CA PRO A 368 21.95 -15.38 -7.40
C PRO A 368 21.34 -14.07 -7.93
N PHE A 369 21.94 -12.90 -7.68
CA PHE A 369 21.35 -11.62 -8.05
C PHE A 369 21.10 -11.45 -9.57
N PRO A 370 22.00 -11.88 -10.48
CA PRO A 370 21.73 -11.87 -11.92
C PRO A 370 20.55 -12.76 -12.34
N ALA A 371 20.23 -13.81 -11.56
CA ALA A 371 19.08 -14.67 -11.86
C ALA A 371 17.75 -13.91 -11.78
N LEU A 372 17.71 -12.74 -11.15
CA LEU A 372 16.52 -11.87 -11.11
C LEU A 372 16.08 -11.39 -12.49
N LEU A 373 17.00 -11.30 -13.47
CA LEU A 373 16.67 -10.91 -14.85
C LEU A 373 15.70 -11.90 -15.52
N VAL A 374 15.72 -13.16 -15.08
CA VAL A 374 14.81 -14.22 -15.57
C VAL A 374 13.71 -14.48 -14.55
N LEU A 375 14.06 -14.53 -13.26
CA LEU A 375 13.14 -14.90 -12.20
C LEU A 375 11.98 -13.92 -12.06
N PHE A 376 12.23 -12.60 -12.12
CA PHE A 376 11.17 -11.60 -11.98
C PHE A 376 10.12 -11.69 -13.10
N PRO A 377 10.48 -11.57 -14.40
CA PRO A 377 9.47 -11.62 -15.46
C PRO A 377 8.74 -12.96 -15.47
N PHE A 378 9.44 -14.07 -15.22
CA PHE A 378 8.83 -15.40 -15.13
C PHE A 378 7.85 -15.51 -13.96
N ALA A 379 8.23 -15.05 -12.76
CA ALA A 379 7.35 -15.08 -11.59
C ALA A 379 6.11 -14.18 -11.77
N LYS A 380 6.25 -13.02 -12.44
CA LYS A 380 5.13 -12.14 -12.78
C LYS A 380 4.18 -12.79 -13.77
N GLN A 381 4.71 -13.38 -14.83
CA GLN A 381 3.89 -14.07 -15.84
C GLN A 381 3.16 -15.30 -15.25
N LEU A 382 3.81 -16.03 -14.33
CA LEU A 382 3.16 -17.07 -13.53
C LEU A 382 2.05 -16.52 -12.62
N THR A 383 2.21 -15.31 -12.08
CA THR A 383 1.18 -14.73 -11.20
C THR A 383 -0.09 -14.37 -11.98
N GLY A 384 0.09 -13.83 -13.20
CA GLY A 384 -1.00 -13.60 -14.16
C GLY A 384 -1.40 -14.88 -14.89
N ASP A 385 -1.22 -14.87 -16.20
CA ASP A 385 -1.90 -15.79 -17.14
C ASP A 385 -1.41 -17.23 -17.09
N LEU A 386 -0.15 -17.47 -16.70
CA LEU A 386 0.47 -18.81 -16.81
C LEU A 386 0.24 -19.71 -15.58
N GLY A 387 -0.09 -19.14 -14.42
CA GLY A 387 -0.10 -19.89 -13.18
C GLY A 387 -1.45 -20.52 -12.87
N GLN A 388 -1.50 -21.85 -12.94
CA GLN A 388 -2.66 -22.63 -12.49
C GLN A 388 -2.56 -23.06 -11.02
N ASN A 389 -1.34 -23.12 -10.47
CA ASN A 389 -1.08 -23.60 -9.11
C ASN A 389 -0.48 -22.50 -8.23
N TRP A 390 -1.24 -22.02 -7.26
CA TRP A 390 -0.83 -20.97 -6.32
C TRP A 390 0.43 -21.32 -5.52
N ALA A 391 0.64 -22.60 -5.19
CA ALA A 391 1.83 -23.02 -4.47
C ALA A 391 3.10 -22.82 -5.30
N VAL A 392 3.03 -23.11 -6.61
CA VAL A 392 4.15 -22.87 -7.54
C VAL A 392 4.41 -21.37 -7.67
N ILE A 393 3.36 -20.57 -7.87
CA ILE A 393 3.45 -19.10 -7.95
C ILE A 393 4.12 -18.55 -6.67
N SER A 394 3.68 -19.00 -5.51
CA SER A 394 4.22 -18.61 -4.20
C SER A 394 5.70 -18.92 -4.05
N VAL A 395 6.20 -20.05 -4.57
CA VAL A 395 7.63 -20.39 -4.57
C VAL A 395 8.42 -19.34 -5.37
N PHE A 396 7.96 -18.98 -6.56
CA PHE A 396 8.65 -18.03 -7.42
C PHE A 396 8.62 -16.60 -6.87
N GLN A 397 7.47 -16.15 -6.34
CA GLN A 397 7.35 -14.85 -5.69
C GLN A 397 8.27 -14.72 -4.47
N ILE A 398 8.24 -15.69 -3.53
CA ILE A 398 9.08 -15.61 -2.33
C ILE A 398 10.57 -15.74 -2.66
N SER A 399 10.92 -16.52 -3.70
CA SER A 399 12.29 -16.63 -4.20
C SER A 399 12.79 -15.29 -4.74
N TYR A 400 11.95 -14.59 -5.52
CA TYR A 400 12.25 -13.24 -5.98
C TYR A 400 12.50 -12.30 -4.79
N THR A 401 11.60 -12.28 -3.81
CA THR A 401 11.73 -11.44 -2.61
C THR A 401 13.06 -11.67 -1.88
N TRP A 402 13.43 -12.92 -1.62
CA TRP A 402 14.65 -13.25 -0.88
C TRP A 402 15.92 -12.96 -1.69
N ILE A 403 15.97 -13.35 -2.96
CA ILE A 403 17.14 -13.11 -3.82
C ILE A 403 17.38 -11.61 -4.00
N MET A 404 16.31 -10.83 -4.24
CA MET A 404 16.39 -9.38 -4.33
C MET A 404 16.86 -8.75 -3.02
N THR A 405 16.26 -9.14 -1.89
CA THR A 405 16.61 -8.62 -0.57
C THR A 405 18.07 -8.88 -0.23
N LEU A 406 18.52 -10.13 -0.34
CA LEU A 406 19.90 -10.52 -0.03
C LEU A 406 20.90 -9.91 -1.02
N GLY A 407 20.56 -9.90 -2.31
CA GLY A 407 21.41 -9.33 -3.34
C GLY A 407 21.59 -7.82 -3.21
N LEU A 408 20.55 -7.06 -2.82
CA LEU A 408 20.68 -5.64 -2.52
C LEU A 408 21.55 -5.37 -1.29
N ILE A 409 21.48 -6.25 -0.28
CA ILE A 409 22.42 -6.21 0.85
C ILE A 409 23.84 -6.45 0.35
N GLY A 410 24.06 -7.44 -0.51
CA GLY A 410 25.37 -7.75 -1.10
C GLY A 410 25.92 -6.59 -1.94
N LEU A 411 25.10 -6.02 -2.82
CA LEU A 411 25.41 -4.87 -3.66
C LEU A 411 25.80 -3.65 -2.82
N SER A 412 25.02 -3.38 -1.78
CA SER A 412 25.28 -2.27 -0.86
C SER A 412 26.59 -2.43 -0.09
N GLN A 413 26.98 -3.65 0.26
CA GLN A 413 28.27 -3.88 0.90
C GLN A 413 29.44 -3.71 -0.07
N ARG A 414 29.28 -4.16 -1.32
CA ARG A 414 30.32 -4.00 -2.34
C ARG A 414 30.55 -2.53 -2.70
N PHE A 415 29.48 -1.78 -2.94
CA PHE A 415 29.58 -0.43 -3.50
C PHE A 415 29.41 0.71 -2.47
N LEU A 416 28.73 0.47 -1.35
CA LEU A 416 28.40 1.49 -0.34
C LEU A 416 29.05 1.22 1.04
N SER A 417 30.12 0.41 1.09
CA SER A 417 30.88 0.13 2.32
C SER A 417 31.73 1.31 2.80
N LYS A 418 32.21 2.15 1.88
CA LYS A 418 33.04 3.32 2.23
C LYS A 418 32.18 4.41 2.86
N LYS A 419 32.69 5.03 3.92
CA LYS A 419 32.05 6.18 4.59
C LYS A 419 31.99 7.36 3.61
N ARG A 420 30.78 7.77 3.23
CA ARG A 420 30.52 8.97 2.43
C ARG A 420 29.50 9.85 3.15
N GLU A 421 29.83 11.11 3.34
CA GLU A 421 28.96 12.04 4.09
C GLU A 421 27.62 12.28 3.39
N ARG A 422 27.64 12.41 2.06
CA ARG A 422 26.42 12.59 1.25
C ARG A 422 25.47 11.39 1.37
N VAL A 423 26.01 10.17 1.33
CA VAL A 423 25.21 8.93 1.48
C VAL A 423 24.63 8.82 2.89
N ARG A 424 25.40 9.22 3.91
CA ARG A 424 24.90 9.28 5.28
C ARG A 424 23.78 10.30 5.42
N TRP A 425 23.98 11.50 4.89
CA TRP A 425 22.97 12.56 4.88
C TRP A 425 21.67 12.11 4.21
N PHE A 426 21.75 11.48 3.03
CA PHE A 426 20.61 10.91 2.34
C PHE A 426 19.91 9.83 3.17
N SER A 427 20.67 8.91 3.80
CA SER A 427 20.08 7.90 4.69
C SER A 427 19.37 8.51 5.89
N ASP A 428 19.81 9.68 6.38
CA ASP A 428 19.20 10.38 7.51
C ASP A 428 17.93 11.14 7.10
N SER A 429 17.86 11.63 5.86
CA SER A 429 16.67 12.30 5.31
C SER A 429 15.59 11.30 4.91
N ALA A 430 15.95 10.09 4.51
CA ALA A 430 15.04 9.06 4.02
C ALA A 430 13.85 8.77 4.95
N TYR A 431 14.01 8.92 6.28
CA TYR A 431 12.90 8.76 7.23
C TYR A 431 11.83 9.85 7.08
N TRP A 432 12.26 11.10 6.88
CA TRP A 432 11.35 12.22 6.63
C TRP A 432 10.71 12.11 5.25
N LEU A 433 11.52 11.82 4.23
CA LEU A 433 11.04 11.61 2.86
C LEU A 433 9.91 10.60 2.85
N TYR A 434 10.11 9.45 3.51
CA TYR A 434 9.08 8.43 3.60
C TYR A 434 7.83 8.89 4.37
N LEU A 435 7.98 9.62 5.48
CA LEU A 435 6.81 10.01 6.28
C LEU A 435 5.92 11.01 5.51
N ALA A 436 6.53 11.97 4.81
CA ALA A 436 5.83 13.10 4.21
C ALA A 436 5.54 12.96 2.70
N HIS A 437 6.09 11.96 2.00
CA HIS A 437 5.99 11.93 0.54
C HIS A 437 4.58 11.80 0.00
N ILE A 438 3.69 10.99 0.59
CA ILE A 438 2.37 10.71 -0.01
C ILE A 438 1.58 11.99 -0.26
N THR A 439 1.45 12.85 0.75
CA THR A 439 0.74 14.13 0.62
C THR A 439 1.35 15.01 -0.48
N VAL A 440 2.68 15.17 -0.47
CA VAL A 440 3.39 15.98 -1.47
C VAL A 440 3.24 15.39 -2.87
N LEU A 441 3.25 14.07 -2.98
CA LEU A 441 3.18 13.33 -4.22
C LEU A 441 1.78 13.41 -4.84
N ILE A 442 0.72 13.20 -4.06
CA ILE A 442 -0.68 13.33 -4.51
C ILE A 442 -0.94 14.74 -5.04
N LEU A 443 -0.50 15.77 -4.31
CA LEU A 443 -0.65 17.16 -4.75
C LEU A 443 0.15 17.46 -6.02
N ALA A 444 1.37 16.93 -6.12
CA ALA A 444 2.18 17.08 -7.33
C ALA A 444 1.55 16.35 -8.53
N GLN A 445 0.98 15.16 -8.32
CA GLN A 445 0.27 14.37 -9.33
C GLN A 445 -0.99 15.10 -9.82
N SER A 446 -1.83 15.60 -8.90
CA SER A 446 -3.01 16.42 -9.26
C SER A 446 -2.59 17.63 -10.09
N TRP A 447 -1.51 18.33 -9.71
CA TRP A 447 -1.06 19.52 -10.42
C TRP A 447 -0.57 19.27 -11.85
N ILE A 448 0.13 18.15 -12.09
CA ILE A 448 0.67 17.84 -13.43
C ILE A 448 -0.26 16.95 -14.25
N ARG A 449 -1.41 16.53 -13.70
CA ARG A 449 -2.32 15.55 -14.29
C ARG A 449 -2.62 15.80 -15.76
N ASN A 450 -3.00 17.02 -16.11
CA ASN A 450 -3.44 17.40 -17.47
C ASN A 450 -2.28 17.76 -18.42
N VAL A 451 -1.03 17.64 -17.96
CA VAL A 451 0.15 17.93 -18.80
C VAL A 451 0.41 16.77 -19.76
N GLU A 452 0.34 17.04 -21.06
CA GLU A 452 0.61 16.07 -22.13
C GLU A 452 2.11 15.80 -22.31
N LEU A 453 2.71 15.05 -21.38
CA LEU A 453 4.08 14.54 -21.52
C LEU A 453 4.08 13.01 -21.61
N PRO A 454 5.08 12.39 -22.28
CA PRO A 454 5.25 10.95 -22.24
C PRO A 454 5.33 10.46 -20.79
N GLY A 455 4.53 9.46 -20.44
CA GLY A 455 4.35 9.07 -19.05
C GLY A 455 5.65 8.68 -18.31
N PRO A 456 6.64 7.99 -18.91
CA PRO A 456 7.93 7.74 -18.26
C PRO A 456 8.72 9.01 -17.91
N ILE A 457 8.65 10.04 -18.77
CA ILE A 457 9.28 11.35 -18.53
C ILE A 457 8.54 12.05 -17.38
N LYS A 458 7.21 12.01 -17.41
CA LYS A 458 6.34 12.59 -16.39
C LYS A 458 6.57 11.95 -15.02
N LEU A 459 6.61 10.63 -14.94
CA LEU A 459 6.94 9.86 -13.72
C LEU A 459 8.34 10.22 -13.19
N THR A 460 9.33 10.32 -14.06
CA THR A 460 10.71 10.67 -13.66
C THR A 460 10.78 12.09 -13.11
N GLY A 461 10.14 13.05 -13.80
CA GLY A 461 10.04 14.43 -13.36
C GLY A 461 9.32 14.56 -12.02
N LEU A 462 8.18 13.88 -11.86
CA LEU A 462 7.41 13.81 -10.62
C LEU A 462 8.28 13.30 -9.46
N CYS A 463 8.90 12.13 -9.62
CA CYS A 463 9.76 11.55 -8.59
C CYS A 463 10.92 12.48 -8.21
N PHE A 464 11.54 13.14 -9.20
CA PHE A 464 12.62 14.09 -8.97
C PHE A 464 12.16 15.30 -8.18
N VAL A 465 11.09 15.98 -8.63
CA VAL A 465 10.55 17.18 -7.98
C VAL A 465 10.10 16.87 -6.56
N THR A 466 9.32 15.81 -6.36
CA THR A 466 8.87 15.39 -5.02
C THR A 466 10.07 15.09 -4.11
N THR A 467 11.09 14.39 -4.61
CA THR A 467 12.30 14.11 -3.83
C THR A 467 13.05 15.39 -3.46
N VAL A 468 13.22 16.34 -4.39
CA VAL A 468 13.87 17.63 -4.12
C VAL A 468 13.11 18.43 -3.08
N VAL A 469 11.78 18.57 -3.23
CA VAL A 469 10.91 19.28 -2.27
C VAL A 469 11.03 18.65 -0.87
N LEU A 470 11.03 17.32 -0.77
CA LEU A 470 11.18 16.62 0.50
C LEU A 470 12.58 16.75 1.11
N LEU A 471 13.64 16.80 0.29
CA LEU A 471 15.01 17.01 0.78
C LEU A 471 15.23 18.45 1.25
N VAL A 472 14.66 19.43 0.56
CA VAL A 472 14.68 20.83 0.96
C VAL A 472 13.89 21.02 2.26
N SER A 473 12.68 20.46 2.34
CA SER A 473 11.87 20.53 3.57
C SER A 473 12.57 19.85 4.75
N TYR A 474 13.24 18.71 4.53
CA TYR A 474 14.08 18.08 5.54
C TYR A 474 15.18 19.03 6.03
N GLN A 475 15.89 19.68 5.12
CA GLN A 475 17.01 20.55 5.46
C GLN A 475 16.57 21.81 6.23
N LEU A 476 15.42 22.39 5.87
CA LEU A 476 14.90 23.62 6.48
C LEU A 476 14.16 23.35 7.79
N PHE A 477 13.22 22.40 7.80
CA PHE A 477 12.24 22.25 8.88
C PHE A 477 12.53 21.08 9.83
N VAL A 478 13.38 20.14 9.43
CA VAL A 478 13.59 18.91 10.21
C VAL A 478 14.99 18.84 10.79
N ARG A 479 16.03 18.90 9.95
CA ARG A 479 17.40 18.50 10.32
C ARG A 479 17.95 19.17 11.58
N TYR A 480 17.67 20.46 11.78
CA TYR A 480 18.18 21.25 12.91
C TYR A 480 17.11 21.61 13.94
N THR A 481 15.91 21.04 13.83
CA THR A 481 14.79 21.29 14.75
C THR A 481 14.67 20.15 15.77
N PRO A 482 13.84 20.31 16.82
CA PRO A 482 13.53 19.23 17.76
C PRO A 482 13.04 17.96 17.06
N ILE A 483 12.36 18.09 15.92
CA ILE A 483 11.92 16.98 15.06
C ILE A 483 13.12 16.20 14.54
N GLY A 484 14.13 16.88 13.98
CA GLY A 484 15.38 16.23 13.56
C GLY A 484 16.16 15.61 14.71
N TRP A 485 16.15 16.24 15.90
CA TRP A 485 16.76 15.65 17.09
C TRP A 485 16.05 14.39 17.54
N LEU A 486 14.74 14.33 17.39
CA LEU A 486 13.95 13.15 17.69
C LEU A 486 14.23 12.02 16.70
N LEU A 487 14.15 12.31 15.41
CA LEU A 487 14.29 11.33 14.33
C LEU A 487 15.74 10.83 14.20
N ASN A 488 16.69 11.76 14.15
CA ASN A 488 18.09 11.51 13.78
C ASN A 488 19.09 11.69 14.94
N GLY A 489 18.63 12.14 16.11
CA GLY A 489 19.49 12.48 17.26
C GLY A 489 20.02 13.92 17.19
N LYS A 490 20.45 14.48 18.33
CA LYS A 490 21.04 15.84 18.39
C LYS A 490 22.24 15.92 17.45
N ARG A 491 22.20 16.86 16.49
CA ARG A 491 23.35 17.21 15.64
C ARG A 491 23.77 18.63 15.94
N LYS A 492 25.07 18.82 16.25
CA LYS A 492 25.64 20.16 16.41
C LYS A 492 25.68 20.81 15.03
N LYS A 493 25.11 22.03 14.90
CA LYS A 493 25.35 22.89 13.73
C LYS A 493 26.86 23.14 13.70
N LEU A 494 27.53 22.88 12.58
CA LEU A 494 28.93 23.28 12.37
C LEU A 494 28.97 24.82 12.32
N ARG A 495 28.82 25.46 13.47
CA ARG A 495 28.93 26.92 13.64
C ARG A 495 30.33 27.30 14.12
N TYR A 496 31.28 26.36 14.16
CA TYR A 496 32.62 26.58 14.73
C TYR A 496 33.72 26.82 13.69
N GLN A 497 33.45 26.70 12.38
CA GLN A 497 34.47 26.93 11.35
C GLN A 497 34.43 28.32 10.69
N LYS A 498 33.38 29.13 10.94
CA LYS A 498 33.35 30.52 10.45
C LYS A 498 33.96 31.51 11.45
N ASP A 499 33.86 31.22 12.75
CA ASP A 499 34.42 32.08 13.79
C ASP A 499 35.93 31.82 14.00
N ALA A 500 36.43 30.62 13.69
CA ALA A 500 37.87 30.32 13.71
C ALA A 500 38.63 30.90 12.50
N SER A 501 37.97 31.12 11.35
CA SER A 501 38.56 31.82 10.21
C SER A 501 38.51 33.35 10.33
N LEU A 502 37.70 33.87 11.26
CA LEU A 502 37.62 35.30 11.57
C LEU A 502 38.44 35.69 12.81
N ALA A 503 38.92 34.71 13.58
CA ALA A 503 39.82 34.92 14.73
C ALA A 503 41.31 34.70 14.39
N VAL A 504 41.62 34.40 13.12
CA VAL A 504 43.00 34.17 12.61
C VAL A 504 43.37 35.14 11.47
N ASN A 505 42.53 36.16 11.21
CA ASN A 505 42.87 37.27 10.31
C ASN A 505 43.05 38.57 11.08
#